data_AF-B9LA19-F1
#
_entry.id   AF-B9LA19-F1
#
_cell.length_a   1.000
_cell.length_b   1.000
_cell.length_c   1.000
_cell.angle_alpha   90.00
_cell.angle_beta   90.00
_cell.angle_gamma   90.00
#
_symmetry.space_group_name_H-M   'P 1'
#
loop_
_entity.id
_entity.type
_entity.pdbx_description
1 polymer ?
#
loop_
_entity_poly.entity_id
_entity_poly.type
_entity_poly.pdbx_seq_one_letter_code
_entity_poly.pdbx_strand_id
1 'polypeptide(L)'
;MLDKLKNDIFSEIALYFLFHSYDKKSLEEFLKEYNLQDLVKYYDEINSLELSEEELMKYFDGNYEKISRELALFFAPFLPEDFVINKDLEKLRLQLVSVYGDEISDAIIKALEILSMLSFPKDLKEKEYLLKEVFKIMLLLSKIMKLLKGEDES
;
A
#
# COMPACT_ATOMS: atom_id res chain seq x y z
N MET A 1 -6.28 12.24 -12.70
CA MET A 1 -4.80 12.16 -12.61
C MET A 1 -4.36 10.72 -12.47
N LEU A 2 -4.89 9.98 -11.49
CA LEU A 2 -4.66 8.54 -11.41
C LEU A 2 -5.31 7.75 -12.55
N ASP A 3 -6.22 8.35 -13.33
CA ASP A 3 -6.84 7.74 -14.52
C ASP A 3 -5.84 7.22 -15.56
N LYS A 4 -4.60 7.74 -15.55
CA LYS A 4 -3.50 7.24 -16.38
C LYS A 4 -3.08 5.80 -16.02
N LEU A 5 -3.36 5.38 -14.79
CA LEU A 5 -3.10 4.05 -14.25
C LEU A 5 -4.28 3.09 -14.47
N LYS A 6 -5.39 3.55 -15.07
CA LYS A 6 -6.58 2.74 -15.28
C LYS A 6 -6.27 1.48 -16.08
N ASN A 7 -6.71 0.36 -15.55
CA ASN A 7 -6.53 -0.98 -16.12
C ASN A 7 -7.60 -1.92 -15.54
N ASP A 8 -7.66 -3.15 -16.03
CA ASP A 8 -8.69 -4.12 -15.62
C ASP A 8 -8.28 -5.01 -14.42
N ILE A 9 -7.03 -4.91 -13.97
CA ILE A 9 -6.42 -5.80 -12.96
C ILE A 9 -6.42 -5.16 -11.57
N PHE A 10 -5.81 -3.98 -11.45
CA PHE A 10 -5.66 -3.25 -10.19
C PHE A 10 -6.42 -1.93 -10.21
N SER A 11 -6.96 -1.53 -9.05
CA SER A 11 -7.41 -0.14 -8.87
C SER A 11 -6.25 0.84 -9.00
N GLU A 12 -6.59 2.05 -9.44
CA GLU A 12 -5.63 3.14 -9.57
C GLU A 12 -5.05 3.56 -8.21
N ILE A 13 -5.81 3.38 -7.13
CA ILE A 13 -5.37 3.62 -5.75
C ILE A 13 -4.29 2.61 -5.35
N ALA A 14 -4.47 1.32 -5.64
CA ALA A 14 -3.47 0.32 -5.32
C ALA A 14 -2.17 0.57 -6.11
N LEU A 15 -2.28 0.86 -7.40
CA LEU A 15 -1.13 1.23 -8.21
C LEU A 15 -0.44 2.50 -7.70
N TYR A 16 -1.19 3.52 -7.27
CA TYR A 16 -0.61 4.70 -6.65
C TYR A 16 0.32 4.34 -5.48
N PHE A 17 -0.14 3.48 -4.56
CA PHE A 17 0.69 3.06 -3.43
C PHE A 17 1.87 2.18 -3.84
N LEU A 18 1.71 1.30 -4.83
CA LEU A 18 2.82 0.50 -5.36
C LEU A 18 3.93 1.37 -5.98
N PHE A 19 3.56 2.42 -6.70
CA PHE A 19 4.53 3.37 -7.25
C PHE A 19 5.34 4.08 -6.17
N HIS A 20 4.74 4.31 -4.99
CA HIS A 20 5.40 4.93 -3.86
C HIS A 20 6.21 3.94 -3.00
N SER A 21 5.93 2.63 -3.07
CA SER A 21 6.60 1.61 -2.27
C SER A 21 7.79 0.95 -2.97
N TYR A 22 7.75 0.78 -4.28
CA TYR A 22 8.82 0.13 -5.06
C TYR A 22 9.80 1.16 -5.64
N ASP A 23 11.07 0.79 -5.81
CA ASP A 23 11.92 1.50 -6.77
C ASP A 23 11.47 1.19 -8.20
N LYS A 24 11.92 1.97 -9.18
CA LYS A 24 11.46 1.87 -10.57
C LYS A 24 11.68 0.48 -11.17
N LYS A 25 12.82 -0.16 -10.86
CA LYS A 25 13.15 -1.47 -11.41
C LYS A 25 12.28 -2.55 -10.80
N SER A 26 12.14 -2.57 -9.47
CA SER A 26 11.29 -3.54 -8.78
C SER A 26 9.82 -3.37 -9.15
N LEU A 27 9.36 -2.13 -9.38
CA LEU A 27 8.02 -1.87 -9.89
C LEU A 27 7.82 -2.41 -11.30
N GLU A 28 8.80 -2.24 -12.20
CA GLU A 28 8.73 -2.79 -13.56
C GLU A 28 8.63 -4.32 -13.55
N GLU A 29 9.45 -4.98 -12.71
CA GLU A 29 9.41 -6.43 -12.53
C GLU A 29 8.04 -6.89 -12.01
N PHE A 30 7.49 -6.24 -10.98
CA PHE A 30 6.16 -6.52 -10.47
C PHE A 30 5.08 -6.35 -11.53
N LEU A 31 5.05 -5.21 -12.23
CA LEU A 31 4.04 -4.90 -13.24
C LEU A 31 4.09 -5.85 -14.45
N LYS A 32 5.28 -6.37 -14.78
CA LYS A 32 5.46 -7.35 -15.85
C LYS A 32 4.72 -8.66 -15.57
N GLU A 33 4.61 -9.08 -14.31
CA GLU A 33 3.83 -10.29 -13.93
C GLU A 33 2.34 -10.17 -14.30
N TYR A 34 1.84 -8.94 -14.40
CA TYR A 34 0.46 -8.62 -14.71
C TYR A 34 0.26 -8.04 -16.13
N ASN A 35 1.30 -8.02 -16.97
CA ASN A 35 1.30 -7.37 -18.29
C ASN A 35 0.97 -5.86 -18.24
N LEU A 36 1.42 -5.16 -17.20
CA LEU A 36 1.19 -3.72 -16.96
C LEU A 36 2.48 -2.89 -17.02
N GLN A 37 3.58 -3.44 -17.56
CA GLN A 37 4.89 -2.79 -17.57
C GLN A 37 4.89 -1.39 -18.24
N ASP A 38 3.97 -1.13 -19.17
CA ASP A 38 3.85 0.17 -19.84
C ASP A 38 3.46 1.30 -18.88
N LEU A 39 2.94 0.99 -17.69
CA LEU A 39 2.62 1.99 -16.67
C LEU A 39 3.88 2.59 -16.01
N VAL A 40 5.03 1.91 -16.08
CA VAL A 40 6.32 2.39 -15.54
C VAL A 40 6.73 3.74 -16.15
N LYS A 41 6.26 4.06 -17.35
CA LYS A 41 6.51 5.38 -17.97
C LYS A 41 5.96 6.55 -17.14
N TYR A 42 5.01 6.30 -16.25
CA TYR A 42 4.44 7.30 -15.34
C TYR A 42 5.16 7.35 -13.99
N TYR A 43 6.26 6.60 -13.80
CA TYR A 43 6.91 6.45 -12.49
C TYR A 43 7.22 7.78 -11.81
N ASP A 44 7.92 8.68 -12.50
CA ASP A 44 8.35 9.97 -11.95
C ASP A 44 7.17 10.93 -11.72
N GLU A 45 6.17 10.89 -12.61
CA GLU A 45 4.94 11.69 -12.48
C GLU A 45 4.12 11.26 -11.26
N ILE A 46 3.90 9.95 -11.09
CA ILE A 46 3.12 9.44 -9.96
C ILE A 46 3.89 9.61 -8.65
N ASN A 47 5.21 9.37 -8.63
CA ASN A 47 6.00 9.54 -7.42
C ASN A 47 6.10 11.00 -6.94
N SER A 48 5.92 11.98 -7.83
CA SER A 48 5.85 13.39 -7.44
C SER A 48 4.44 13.82 -7.01
N LEU A 49 3.43 12.98 -7.18
CA LEU A 49 2.04 13.28 -6.83
C LEU A 49 1.78 12.99 -5.34
N GLU A 50 1.44 14.03 -4.59
CA GLU A 50 0.96 13.90 -3.22
C GLU A 50 -0.56 13.99 -3.19
N LEU A 51 -1.22 12.90 -2.77
CA LEU A 51 -2.67 12.85 -2.61
C LEU A 51 -3.03 12.74 -1.13
N SER A 52 -4.13 13.40 -0.76
CA SER A 52 -4.81 13.20 0.51
C SER A 52 -5.75 11.98 0.47
N GLU A 53 -6.16 11.50 1.64
CA GLU A 53 -7.15 10.43 1.75
C GLU A 53 -8.49 10.81 1.08
N GLU A 54 -8.89 12.08 1.14
CA GLU A 54 -10.12 12.56 0.49
C GLU A 54 -10.00 12.57 -1.04
N GLU A 55 -8.79 12.79 -1.58
CA GLU A 55 -8.54 12.70 -3.01
C GLU A 55 -8.49 11.25 -3.49
N LEU A 56 -7.89 10.35 -2.71
CA LEU A 56 -7.89 8.91 -3.01
C LEU A 56 -9.31 8.35 -3.01
N MET A 57 -10.16 8.77 -2.07
CA MET A 57 -11.56 8.35 -2.02
C MET A 57 -12.36 8.72 -3.28
N LYS A 58 -11.96 9.72 -4.06
CA LYS A 58 -12.62 10.06 -5.34
C LYS A 58 -12.41 9.00 -6.42
N TYR A 59 -11.37 8.18 -6.29
CA TYR A 59 -11.06 7.08 -7.21
C TYR A 59 -11.58 5.73 -6.70
N PHE A 60 -12.20 5.69 -5.51
CA PHE A 60 -12.74 4.46 -4.97
C PHE A 60 -14.06 4.10 -5.66
N ASP A 61 -14.13 2.86 -6.17
CA ASP A 61 -15.26 2.36 -6.96
C ASP A 61 -16.39 1.73 -6.11
N GLY A 62 -16.27 1.77 -4.77
CA GLY A 62 -17.22 1.16 -3.85
C GLY A 62 -16.93 -0.31 -3.52
N ASN A 63 -15.92 -0.94 -4.14
CA ASN A 63 -15.59 -2.34 -3.92
C ASN A 63 -14.54 -2.53 -2.80
N TYR A 64 -15.02 -2.54 -1.56
CA TYR A 64 -14.19 -2.71 -0.36
C TYR A 64 -13.39 -4.02 -0.32
N GLU A 65 -13.96 -5.11 -0.83
CA GLU A 65 -13.27 -6.40 -0.83
C GLU A 65 -12.09 -6.38 -1.81
N LYS A 66 -12.31 -5.89 -3.03
CA LYS A 66 -11.26 -5.75 -4.04
C LYS A 66 -10.14 -4.84 -3.54
N ILE A 67 -10.47 -3.61 -3.14
CA ILE A 67 -9.46 -2.64 -2.70
C ILE A 67 -8.68 -3.16 -1.48
N SER A 68 -9.32 -3.87 -0.54
CA SER A 68 -8.62 -4.39 0.64
C SER A 68 -7.52 -5.38 0.28
N ARG A 69 -7.77 -6.25 -0.70
CA ARG A 69 -6.80 -7.23 -1.19
C ARG A 69 -5.66 -6.58 -1.94
N GLU A 70 -5.98 -5.59 -2.78
CA GLU A 70 -4.97 -4.90 -3.57
C GLU A 70 -4.06 -4.02 -2.70
N LEU A 71 -4.62 -3.29 -1.72
CA LEU A 71 -3.82 -2.49 -0.79
C LEU A 71 -2.94 -3.35 0.12
N ALA A 72 -3.32 -4.60 0.41
CA ALA A 72 -2.47 -5.51 1.17
C ALA A 72 -1.13 -5.78 0.47
N LEU A 73 -1.07 -5.68 -0.87
CA LEU A 73 0.17 -5.89 -1.64
C LEU A 73 1.24 -4.82 -1.37
N PHE A 74 0.82 -3.62 -0.97
CA PHE A 74 1.76 -2.58 -0.52
C PHE A 74 2.59 -3.03 0.68
N PHE A 75 2.01 -3.87 1.56
CA PHE A 75 2.68 -4.32 2.77
C PHE A 75 3.62 -5.49 2.51
N ALA A 76 3.53 -6.16 1.35
CA ALA A 76 4.34 -7.34 1.05
C ALA A 76 5.87 -7.12 1.24
N PRO A 77 6.47 -5.99 0.82
CA PRO A 77 7.90 -5.73 1.06
C PRO A 77 8.28 -5.57 2.53
N PHE A 78 7.33 -5.28 3.43
CA PHE A 78 7.57 -5.15 4.86
C PHE A 78 7.46 -6.48 5.59
N LEU A 79 6.82 -7.48 4.98
CA LEU A 79 6.54 -8.75 5.63
C LEU A 79 7.76 -9.68 5.54
N PRO A 80 8.18 -10.29 6.65
CA PRO A 80 9.18 -11.36 6.64
C PRO A 80 8.74 -12.52 5.74
N GLU A 81 9.66 -13.10 4.97
CA GLU A 81 9.37 -14.22 4.05
C GLU A 81 8.70 -15.41 4.78
N ASP A 82 9.10 -15.67 6.02
CA ASP A 82 8.57 -16.76 6.82
C ASP A 82 7.17 -16.50 7.38
N PHE A 83 6.73 -15.23 7.44
CA PHE A 83 5.36 -14.88 7.81
C PHE A 83 4.36 -15.31 6.75
N VAL A 84 4.73 -15.21 5.46
CA VAL A 84 3.89 -15.65 4.33
C VAL A 84 3.45 -17.12 4.49
N ILE A 85 4.33 -17.93 5.10
CA ILE A 85 4.13 -19.37 5.33
C ILE A 85 3.42 -19.62 6.66
N ASN A 86 3.90 -19.01 7.75
CA ASN A 86 3.51 -19.41 9.11
C ASN A 86 2.30 -18.64 9.67
N LYS A 87 2.03 -17.42 9.14
CA LYS A 87 0.93 -16.53 9.58
C LYS A 87 0.90 -16.25 11.10
N ASP A 88 2.06 -16.31 11.75
CA ASP A 88 2.21 -16.06 13.19
C ASP A 88 2.33 -14.55 13.45
N LEU A 89 1.27 -13.96 14.01
CA LEU A 89 1.17 -12.51 14.25
C LEU A 89 2.13 -12.02 15.34
N GLU A 90 2.38 -12.81 16.38
CA GLU A 90 3.31 -12.42 17.44
C GLU A 90 4.74 -12.42 16.91
N LYS A 91 5.08 -13.43 16.09
CA LYS A 91 6.37 -13.49 15.42
C LYS A 91 6.55 -12.33 14.43
N LEU A 92 5.52 -12.02 13.63
CA LEU A 92 5.52 -10.87 12.73
C LEU A 92 5.78 -9.57 13.52
N ARG A 93 5.09 -9.37 14.63
CA ARG A 93 5.24 -8.17 15.45
C ARG A 93 6.67 -8.02 15.96
N LEU A 94 7.25 -9.08 16.51
CA LEU A 94 8.64 -9.07 16.98
C LEU A 94 9.64 -8.77 15.86
N GLN A 95 9.43 -9.33 14.67
CA GLN A 95 10.29 -9.09 13.50
C GLN A 95 10.16 -7.65 12.98
N LEU A 96 8.94 -7.12 12.85
CA LEU A 96 8.70 -5.76 12.41
C LEU A 96 9.30 -4.73 13.38
N VAL A 97 9.11 -4.91 14.70
CA VAL A 97 9.73 -4.06 15.72
C VAL A 97 11.25 -4.06 15.60
N SER A 98 11.85 -5.23 15.36
CA SER A 98 13.31 -5.33 15.22
C SER A 98 13.86 -4.61 13.99
N VAL A 99 13.07 -4.48 12.91
CA VAL A 99 13.52 -3.88 11.65
C VAL A 99 13.18 -2.40 11.56
N TYR A 100 11.97 -2.03 11.97
CA TYR A 100 11.41 -0.69 11.75
C TYR A 100 11.15 0.09 13.04
N GLY A 101 11.31 -0.53 14.22
CA GLY A 101 10.94 0.05 15.51
C GLY A 101 9.43 -0.01 15.79
N ASP A 102 9.06 0.35 17.02
CA ASP A 102 7.71 0.18 17.55
C ASP A 102 6.66 0.95 16.74
N GLU A 103 6.91 2.22 16.43
CA GLU A 103 5.91 3.11 15.80
C GLU A 103 5.54 2.66 14.37
N ILE A 104 6.53 2.30 13.55
CA ILE A 104 6.30 1.84 12.18
C ILE A 104 5.67 0.44 12.19
N SER A 105 6.14 -0.43 13.09
CA SER A 105 5.55 -1.77 13.27
C SER A 105 4.07 -1.69 13.64
N ASP A 106 3.71 -0.89 14.65
CA ASP A 106 2.32 -0.73 15.07
C ASP A 106 1.45 -0.11 13.95
N ALA A 107 1.99 0.82 13.16
CA ALA A 107 1.28 1.38 12.01
C ALA A 107 0.99 0.30 10.94
N ILE A 108 1.97 -0.54 10.61
CA ILE A 108 1.82 -1.65 9.65
C ILE A 108 0.76 -2.64 10.14
N ILE A 109 0.87 -3.09 11.40
CA ILE A 109 -0.09 -4.03 12.00
C ILE A 109 -1.49 -3.44 12.00
N LYS A 110 -1.66 -2.19 12.46
CA LYS A 110 -2.95 -1.50 12.45
C LYS A 110 -3.56 -1.42 11.06
N ALA A 111 -2.76 -1.11 10.03
CA ALA A 111 -3.26 -1.06 8.66
C ALA A 111 -3.72 -2.43 8.16
N LEU A 112 -2.94 -3.49 8.40
CA LEU A 112 -3.30 -4.87 8.04
C LEU A 112 -4.57 -5.34 8.76
N GLU A 113 -4.71 -5.00 10.04
CA GLU A 113 -5.93 -5.27 10.81
C GLU A 113 -7.13 -4.55 10.20
N ILE A 114 -7.03 -3.26 9.93
CA ILE A 114 -8.13 -2.51 9.31
C ILE A 114 -8.49 -3.09 7.93
N LEU A 115 -7.50 -3.41 7.09
CA LEU A 115 -7.73 -4.04 5.79
C LEU A 115 -8.49 -5.36 5.92
N SER A 116 -8.11 -6.19 6.91
CA SER A 116 -8.85 -7.42 7.21
C SER A 116 -10.28 -7.10 7.62
N MET A 117 -10.48 -6.05 8.44
CA MET A 117 -11.78 -5.63 8.92
C MET A 117 -12.67 -5.08 7.83
N LEU A 118 -12.18 -4.43 6.77
CA LEU A 118 -12.99 -3.85 5.68
C LEU A 118 -13.90 -4.88 4.97
N SER A 119 -13.56 -6.16 5.07
CA SER A 119 -14.37 -7.28 4.56
C SER A 119 -15.59 -7.60 5.43
N PHE A 120 -15.67 -7.10 6.66
CA PHE A 120 -16.63 -7.54 7.68
C PHE A 120 -17.68 -6.53 8.19
N PRO A 121 -17.53 -5.19 8.21
CA PRO A 121 -18.48 -4.31 8.88
C PRO A 121 -19.73 -4.19 8.01
N LYS A 122 -20.90 -3.99 8.62
CA LYS A 122 -22.16 -3.78 7.88
C LYS A 122 -22.45 -2.31 7.60
N ASP A 123 -21.87 -1.38 8.38
CA ASP A 123 -22.09 0.06 8.19
C ASP A 123 -21.12 0.65 7.16
N LEU A 124 -21.68 1.37 6.18
CA LEU A 124 -20.93 2.02 5.12
C LEU A 124 -20.05 3.16 5.68
N LYS A 125 -20.56 3.93 6.65
CA LYS A 125 -19.80 5.06 7.23
C LYS A 125 -18.56 4.59 7.97
N GLU A 126 -18.70 3.49 8.71
CA GLU A 126 -17.58 2.83 9.38
C GLU A 126 -16.55 2.33 8.36
N LYS A 127 -16.97 1.69 7.27
CA LYS A 127 -16.06 1.26 6.20
C LYS A 127 -15.31 2.41 5.55
N GLU A 128 -15.99 3.51 5.24
CA GLU A 128 -15.35 4.71 4.67
C GLU A 128 -14.32 5.29 5.63
N TYR A 129 -14.64 5.39 6.92
CA TYR A 129 -13.72 5.83 7.94
C TYR A 129 -12.48 4.93 8.02
N LEU A 130 -12.68 3.61 8.09
CA LEU A 130 -11.62 2.62 8.14
C LEU A 130 -10.70 2.68 6.90
N LEU A 131 -11.28 2.81 5.70
CA LEU A 131 -10.51 2.94 4.46
C LEU A 131 -9.66 4.22 4.44
N LYS A 132 -10.24 5.35 4.88
CA LYS A 132 -9.48 6.61 5.03
C LYS A 132 -8.34 6.49 6.03
N GLU A 133 -8.54 5.80 7.15
CA GLU A 133 -7.49 5.57 8.13
C GLU A 133 -6.34 4.73 7.54
N VAL A 134 -6.66 3.70 6.75
CA VAL A 134 -5.63 2.93 6.02
C VAL A 134 -4.88 3.82 5.04
N PHE A 135 -5.55 4.66 4.27
CA PHE A 135 -4.89 5.59 3.36
C PHE A 135 -3.92 6.52 4.08
N LYS A 136 -4.31 7.10 5.23
CA LYS A 136 -3.42 7.94 6.03
C LYS A 136 -2.15 7.20 6.45
N ILE A 137 -2.30 5.97 6.94
CA ILE A 137 -1.16 5.14 7.35
C ILE A 137 -0.25 4.87 6.15
N MET A 138 -0.81 4.43 5.01
CA MET A 138 -0.03 4.11 3.81
C MET A 138 0.66 5.35 3.21
N LEU A 139 0.02 6.52 3.24
CA LEU A 139 0.61 7.79 2.81
C LEU A 139 1.80 8.17 3.71
N LEU A 140 1.67 8.00 5.02
CA LEU A 140 2.76 8.24 5.97
C LEU A 140 3.93 7.26 5.73
N LEU A 141 3.64 5.96 5.63
CA LEU A 141 4.65 4.94 5.36
C LEU A 141 5.36 5.17 4.03
N SER A 142 4.63 5.62 3.00
CA SER A 142 5.20 6.00 1.70
C SER A 142 6.20 7.15 1.81
N LYS A 143 5.90 8.17 2.65
CA LYS A 143 6.83 9.28 2.92
C LYS A 143 8.07 8.81 3.68
N ILE A 144 7.89 7.96 4.69
CA ILE A 144 9.01 7.37 5.46
C ILE A 144 9.90 6.55 4.53
N MET A 145 9.34 5.67 3.70
CA MET A 145 10.10 4.86 2.75
C MET A 145 10.90 5.72 1.76
N LYS A 146 10.33 6.83 1.27
CA LYS A 146 11.06 7.75 0.40
C LYS A 146 12.25 8.40 1.09
N LEU A 147 12.11 8.79 2.36
CA LEU A 147 13.21 9.33 3.14
C LEU A 147 14.32 8.29 3.33
N LEU A 148 13.96 7.05 3.67
CA LEU A 148 14.91 5.95 3.84
C LEU A 148 15.65 5.60 2.54
N LYS A 149 14.98 5.68 1.38
CA LYS A 149 15.59 5.45 0.06
C LYS A 149 16.51 6.60 -0.38
N GLY A 150 16.27 7.82 0.10
CA GLY A 150 17.04 9.01 -0.27
C GLY A 150 18.41 9.13 0.40
N GLU A 151 18.70 8.33 1.42
CA GLU A 151 20.01 8.33 2.09
C GLU A 151 21.08 7.52 1.34
N ASP A 152 20.69 6.66 0.38
CA ASP A 152 21.63 5.85 -0.42
C ASP A 152 22.20 6.57 -1.66
N GLU A 153 21.80 7.82 -1.94
CA GLU A 153 22.31 8.64 -3.06
C GLU A 153 23.17 9.85 -2.61
N SER A 154 23.81 9.79 -1.44
CA SER A 154 24.73 10.84 -0.92
C SER A 154 26.21 10.44 -0.94
#